data_AF-A0A7S3V1G7-F1
#
_entry.id   AF-A0A7S3V1G7-F1
#
_cell.length_a   1.000
_cell.length_b   1.000
_cell.length_c   1.000
_cell.angle_alpha   90.00
_cell.angle_beta   90.00
_cell.angle_gamma   90.00
#
_symmetry.space_group_name_H-M   'P 1'
#
loop_
_entity.id
_entity.type
_entity.pdbx_description
1 polymer ?
#
loop_
_entity_poly.entity_id
_entity_poly.type
_entity_poly.pdbx_seq_one_letter_code
_entity_poly.pdbx_strand_id
1 'polypeptide(L)'
;MVVEGYLSKSELLEKILDYLECWARKIDALYLFASTPAKFEYEENAETPSQDMKFNLPRASELIDKVLIPLARKLNLPIGLKVGACRGVNPDLAPCNGGDGVEVVDTKFLQSLCRKFADVKFLVTFLARSNQHEACVLSNKFRNCHLYGCWWFCNNPSIIEEITNMRIEMLGTAFTAQHSDARVIDQLIYKWDHSRNIIGKCLIKRYKELQKVGYFVSKNQIQRDVQLLFGGSFEEFMAK
;
A
#
# COMPACT_ATOMS: atom_id res chain seq x y z
N MET A 1 -19.09 -39.62 11.33
CA MET A 1 -18.58 -39.16 12.64
C MET A 1 -18.13 -37.73 12.49
N VAL A 2 -18.96 -36.79 12.93
CA VAL A 2 -18.63 -35.37 13.00
C VAL A 2 -17.71 -35.23 14.21
N VAL A 3 -16.48 -34.77 14.00
CA VAL A 3 -15.58 -34.45 15.12
C VAL A 3 -16.11 -33.15 15.73
N GLU A 4 -16.73 -33.26 16.90
CA GLU A 4 -17.20 -32.14 17.72
C GLU A 4 -16.02 -31.20 18.05
N GLY A 5 -16.20 -29.89 17.83
CA GLY A 5 -15.32 -28.85 18.38
C GLY A 5 -14.69 -27.87 17.38
N TYR A 6 -14.82 -28.06 16.07
CA TYR A 6 -14.29 -27.11 15.08
C TYR A 6 -15.40 -26.25 14.47
N LEU A 7 -15.19 -24.93 14.46
CA LEU A 7 -16.08 -23.98 13.78
C LEU A 7 -16.20 -24.35 12.30
N SER A 8 -17.41 -24.22 11.75
CA SER A 8 -17.55 -24.20 10.29
C SER A 8 -16.77 -23.03 9.70
N LYS A 9 -16.43 -23.12 8.41
CA LYS A 9 -15.68 -22.07 7.71
C LYS A 9 -16.41 -20.72 7.72
N SER A 10 -17.73 -20.74 7.58
CA SER A 10 -18.57 -19.54 7.67
C SER A 10 -18.55 -18.93 9.06
N GLU A 11 -18.72 -19.74 10.11
CA GLU A 11 -18.65 -19.26 11.50
C GLU A 11 -17.26 -18.71 11.84
N LEU A 12 -16.20 -19.31 11.28
CA LEU A 12 -14.84 -18.80 11.43
C LEU A 12 -14.68 -17.42 10.78
N LEU A 13 -15.15 -17.24 9.54
CA LEU A 13 -15.09 -15.96 8.83
C LEU A 13 -15.84 -14.85 9.57
N GLU A 14 -17.04 -15.16 10.10
CA GLU A 14 -17.83 -14.23 10.92
C GLU A 14 -17.07 -13.83 12.19
N LYS A 15 -16.51 -14.80 12.91
CA LYS A 15 -15.71 -14.50 14.11
C LYS A 15 -14.46 -13.69 13.83
N ILE A 16 -13.81 -13.89 12.68
CA ILE A 16 -12.67 -13.06 12.26
C ILE A 16 -13.13 -11.63 11.99
N LEU A 17 -14.27 -11.44 11.32
CA LEU A 17 -14.85 -10.12 11.07
C LEU A 17 -15.15 -9.38 12.39
N ASP A 18 -15.86 -10.04 13.31
CA ASP A 18 -16.20 -9.46 14.62
C ASP A 18 -14.94 -9.09 15.42
N TYR A 19 -13.93 -9.95 15.38
CA TYR A 19 -12.65 -9.70 16.04
C TYR A 19 -11.94 -8.46 15.48
N LEU A 20 -11.84 -8.36 14.15
CA LEU A 20 -11.19 -7.23 13.49
C LEU A 20 -12.00 -5.93 13.68
N GLU A 21 -13.33 -5.99 13.68
CA GLU A 21 -14.16 -4.83 13.98
C GLU A 21 -13.94 -4.33 15.40
N CYS A 22 -13.93 -5.23 16.38
CA CYS A 22 -13.67 -4.88 17.78
C CYS A 22 -12.35 -4.13 17.92
N TRP A 23 -11.27 -4.65 17.32
CA TRP A 23 -9.96 -4.01 17.36
C TRP A 23 -9.91 -2.70 16.60
N ALA A 24 -10.48 -2.64 15.39
CA ALA A 24 -10.51 -1.42 14.59
C ALA A 24 -11.19 -0.27 15.34
N ARG A 25 -12.28 -0.54 16.06
CA ARG A 25 -12.95 0.45 16.92
C ARG A 25 -12.12 0.80 18.15
N LYS A 26 -11.50 -0.19 18.79
CA LYS A 26 -10.73 -0.01 20.03
C LYS A 26 -9.51 0.89 19.84
N ILE A 27 -8.85 0.80 18.69
CA ILE A 27 -7.63 1.58 18.38
C ILE A 27 -7.90 2.83 17.55
N ASP A 28 -9.16 3.12 17.23
CA ASP A 28 -9.58 4.14 16.26
C ASP A 28 -8.77 4.06 14.96
N ALA A 29 -8.83 2.88 14.33
CA ALA A 29 -7.99 2.57 13.18
C ALA A 29 -8.24 3.55 12.02
N LEU A 30 -7.15 4.07 11.44
CA LEU A 30 -7.22 4.91 10.23
C LEU A 30 -7.43 4.08 8.96
N TYR A 31 -6.85 2.87 8.91
CA TYR A 31 -6.97 1.92 7.80
C TYR A 31 -6.72 0.50 8.29
N LEU A 32 -7.17 -0.48 7.53
CA LEU A 32 -6.79 -1.89 7.69
C LEU A 32 -5.47 -2.11 6.93
N PHE A 33 -4.53 -2.90 7.44
CA PHE A 33 -3.21 -3.00 6.81
C PHE A 33 -2.65 -4.42 6.75
N ALA A 34 -2.07 -4.80 5.61
CA ALA A 34 -1.34 -6.06 5.45
C ALA A 34 -0.10 -5.91 4.54
N SER A 35 0.95 -6.69 4.83
CA SER A 35 1.99 -6.97 3.84
C SER A 35 1.62 -8.25 3.09
N THR A 36 1.53 -8.21 1.78
CA THR A 36 1.24 -9.41 0.99
C THR A 36 2.53 -10.19 0.72
N PRO A 37 2.46 -11.53 0.66
CA PRO A 37 3.52 -12.33 0.05
C PRO A 37 3.80 -11.88 -1.39
N ALA A 38 5.02 -12.10 -1.86
CA ALA A 38 5.40 -11.84 -3.26
C ALA A 38 4.51 -12.57 -4.27
N LYS A 39 4.15 -13.82 -3.99
CA LYS A 39 3.33 -14.69 -4.84
C LYS A 39 1.83 -14.60 -4.49
N PHE A 40 1.40 -13.46 -3.97
CA PHE A 40 -0.01 -13.26 -3.65
C PHE A 40 -0.84 -13.17 -4.94
N GLU A 41 -1.87 -14.01 -5.03
CA GLU A 41 -2.83 -14.00 -6.11
C GLU A 41 -4.23 -13.76 -5.54
N TYR A 42 -5.04 -12.98 -6.27
CA TYR A 42 -6.44 -12.75 -5.93
C TYR A 42 -7.34 -13.48 -6.93
N GLU A 43 -7.97 -14.55 -6.45
CA GLU A 43 -8.94 -15.32 -7.21
C GLU A 43 -10.34 -14.70 -7.05
N GLU A 44 -10.88 -14.13 -8.12
CA GLU A 44 -12.20 -13.47 -8.08
C GLU A 44 -13.35 -14.43 -7.69
N ASN A 45 -13.17 -15.74 -7.94
CA ASN A 45 -14.12 -16.82 -7.69
C ASN A 45 -13.45 -17.97 -6.91
N ALA A 46 -13.12 -17.73 -5.64
CA ALA A 46 -12.46 -18.69 -4.74
C ALA A 46 -13.39 -19.85 -4.26
N GLU A 47 -14.37 -20.24 -5.06
CA GLU A 47 -15.29 -21.36 -4.75
C GLU A 47 -14.66 -22.74 -4.99
N THR A 48 -13.47 -22.79 -5.63
CA THR A 48 -12.74 -24.05 -5.78
C THR A 48 -12.19 -24.54 -4.44
N PRO A 49 -12.27 -25.84 -4.11
CA PRO A 49 -11.76 -26.37 -2.84
C PRO A 49 -10.25 -26.16 -2.68
N SER A 50 -9.80 -25.71 -1.51
CA SER A 50 -8.37 -25.59 -1.18
C SER A 50 -7.65 -26.94 -1.26
N GLN A 51 -6.45 -26.97 -1.86
CA GLN A 51 -5.58 -28.17 -1.87
C GLN A 51 -5.07 -28.54 -0.46
N ASP A 52 -5.04 -27.58 0.48
CA ASP A 52 -4.68 -27.81 1.88
C ASP A 52 -5.88 -28.27 2.72
N MET A 53 -6.29 -29.52 2.52
CA MET A 53 -7.41 -30.15 3.25
C MET A 53 -7.17 -30.36 4.75
N LYS A 54 -5.95 -30.13 5.27
CA LYS A 54 -5.61 -30.49 6.67
C LYS A 54 -6.29 -29.63 7.74
N PHE A 55 -6.67 -28.38 7.44
CA PHE A 55 -7.22 -27.46 8.45
C PHE A 55 -8.44 -26.63 8.01
N ASN A 56 -8.94 -26.79 6.77
CA ASN A 56 -10.09 -26.06 6.23
C ASN A 56 -10.03 -24.52 6.48
N LEU A 57 -8.82 -23.94 6.42
CA LEU A 57 -8.63 -22.51 6.63
C LEU A 57 -9.12 -21.71 5.41
N PRO A 58 -9.65 -20.49 5.61
CA PRO A 58 -10.02 -19.61 4.50
C PRO A 58 -8.83 -19.25 3.61
N ARG A 59 -9.05 -19.21 2.30
CA ARG A 59 -8.10 -18.63 1.34
C ARG A 59 -7.98 -17.12 1.56
N ALA A 60 -6.88 -16.54 1.12
CA ALA A 60 -6.68 -15.09 1.24
C ALA A 60 -7.74 -14.27 0.48
N SER A 61 -8.19 -14.74 -0.69
CA SER A 61 -9.31 -14.16 -1.45
C SER A 61 -10.63 -14.20 -0.67
N GLU A 62 -10.92 -15.29 0.05
CA GLU A 62 -12.11 -15.39 0.90
C GLU A 62 -12.05 -14.43 2.10
N LEU A 63 -10.87 -14.29 2.72
CA LEU A 63 -10.67 -13.29 3.78
C LEU A 63 -10.86 -11.87 3.23
N ILE A 64 -10.41 -11.58 2.02
CA ILE A 64 -10.67 -10.28 1.41
C ILE A 64 -12.17 -10.08 1.20
N ASP A 65 -12.83 -11.00 0.49
CA ASP A 65 -14.23 -10.84 0.07
C ASP A 65 -15.23 -10.89 1.21
N LYS A 66 -14.99 -11.74 2.22
CA LYS A 66 -15.94 -12.02 3.31
C LYS A 66 -15.59 -11.31 4.61
N VAL A 67 -14.37 -10.79 4.75
CA VAL A 67 -13.93 -10.12 5.99
C VAL A 67 -13.48 -8.69 5.71
N LEU A 68 -12.40 -8.49 4.95
CA LEU A 68 -11.78 -7.16 4.81
C LEU A 68 -12.68 -6.17 4.07
N ILE A 69 -13.31 -6.58 2.97
CA ILE A 69 -14.19 -5.73 2.17
C ILE A 69 -15.46 -5.33 2.96
N PRO A 70 -16.21 -6.26 3.58
CA PRO A 70 -17.33 -5.89 4.44
C PRO A 70 -16.92 -4.96 5.59
N LEU A 71 -15.78 -5.21 6.23
CA LEU A 71 -15.29 -4.39 7.32
C LEU A 71 -14.89 -2.97 6.85
N ALA A 72 -14.16 -2.88 5.73
CA ALA A 72 -13.77 -1.62 5.11
C ALA A 72 -14.99 -0.76 4.78
N ARG A 73 -16.05 -1.36 4.23
CA ARG A 73 -17.32 -0.68 3.97
C ARG A 73 -18.03 -0.24 5.25
N LYS A 74 -18.15 -1.13 6.22
CA LYS A 74 -18.87 -0.89 7.47
C LYS A 74 -18.25 0.26 8.28
N LEU A 75 -16.93 0.36 8.29
CA LEU A 75 -16.19 1.35 9.08
C LEU A 75 -15.67 2.54 8.24
N ASN A 76 -15.91 2.53 6.93
CA ASN A 76 -15.35 3.47 5.96
C ASN A 76 -13.82 3.59 6.11
N LEU A 77 -13.14 2.44 6.09
CA LEU A 77 -11.69 2.34 6.27
C LEU A 77 -11.02 1.88 4.97
N PRO A 78 -9.98 2.57 4.50
CA PRO A 78 -9.13 2.08 3.43
C PRO A 78 -8.40 0.79 3.79
N ILE A 79 -8.03 0.01 2.78
CA ILE A 79 -7.19 -1.18 2.89
C ILE A 79 -5.79 -0.85 2.39
N GLY A 80 -4.82 -0.87 3.28
CA GLY A 80 -3.41 -0.65 3.01
C GLY A 80 -2.65 -1.94 2.70
N LEU A 81 -1.84 -1.91 1.64
CA LEU A 81 -1.08 -3.05 1.13
C LEU A 81 0.40 -2.72 0.91
N LYS A 82 1.28 -3.53 1.51
CA LYS A 82 2.72 -3.56 1.25
C LYS A 82 3.06 -4.80 0.43
N VAL A 83 3.47 -4.61 -0.83
CA VAL A 83 3.49 -5.68 -1.84
C VAL A 83 4.92 -6.02 -2.27
N GLY A 84 5.26 -7.30 -2.30
CA GLY A 84 6.50 -7.81 -2.91
C GLY A 84 7.61 -8.25 -1.95
N ALA A 85 7.34 -8.38 -0.65
CA ALA A 85 8.30 -8.96 0.28
C ALA A 85 8.36 -10.49 0.13
N CYS A 86 9.56 -11.03 -0.07
CA CYS A 86 9.85 -12.46 0.01
C CYS A 86 10.48 -12.74 1.39
N ARG A 87 9.77 -13.48 2.26
CA ARG A 87 10.19 -13.66 3.65
C ARG A 87 11.17 -14.82 3.79
N GLY A 88 12.17 -14.66 4.66
CA GLY A 88 13.07 -15.75 5.04
C GLY A 88 13.94 -16.28 3.89
N VAL A 89 14.35 -15.42 2.96
CA VAL A 89 15.34 -15.75 1.92
C VAL A 89 16.66 -16.22 2.55
N ASN A 90 17.05 -15.61 3.67
CA ASN A 90 18.13 -16.09 4.52
C ASN A 90 17.63 -16.24 5.97
N PRO A 91 17.19 -17.44 6.39
CA PRO A 91 16.64 -17.68 7.72
C PRO A 91 17.61 -17.38 8.87
N ASP A 92 18.92 -17.52 8.63
CA ASP A 92 19.94 -17.29 9.67
C ASP A 92 19.99 -15.82 10.12
N LEU A 93 19.46 -14.90 9.31
CA LEU A 93 19.34 -13.48 9.62
C LEU A 93 18.03 -13.11 10.35
N ALA A 94 17.21 -14.09 10.75
CA ALA A 94 15.99 -13.85 11.52
C ALA A 94 16.22 -13.05 12.83
N PRO A 95 17.29 -13.28 13.62
CA PRO A 95 17.52 -12.53 14.87
C PRO A 95 17.65 -11.01 14.69
N CYS A 96 18.06 -10.54 13.50
CA CYS A 96 18.19 -9.12 13.18
C CYS A 96 17.12 -8.61 12.21
N ASN A 97 16.11 -9.42 11.87
CA ASN A 97 15.09 -9.12 10.85
C ASN A 97 15.70 -8.77 9.46
N GLY A 98 16.86 -9.35 9.13
CA GLY A 98 17.60 -9.06 7.89
C GLY A 98 17.42 -10.10 6.78
N GLY A 99 16.66 -11.16 7.04
CA GLY A 99 16.56 -12.33 6.15
C GLY A 99 15.58 -12.20 4.99
N ASP A 100 14.91 -11.07 4.85
CA ASP A 100 13.87 -10.88 3.83
C ASP A 100 14.45 -10.30 2.54
N GLY A 101 13.86 -10.71 1.41
CA GLY A 101 14.18 -10.22 0.08
C GLY A 101 12.99 -9.55 -0.60
N VAL A 102 13.14 -9.35 -1.90
CA VAL A 102 12.15 -8.71 -2.79
C VAL A 102 11.93 -9.55 -4.02
N GLU A 103 10.68 -9.61 -4.47
CA GLU A 103 10.29 -10.21 -5.74
C GLU A 103 9.38 -9.25 -6.51
N VAL A 104 9.39 -9.38 -7.84
CA VAL A 104 8.46 -8.67 -8.73
C VAL A 104 7.10 -9.35 -8.66
N VAL A 105 6.05 -8.57 -8.46
CA VAL A 105 4.68 -9.08 -8.31
C VAL A 105 3.85 -8.82 -9.57
N ASP A 106 2.98 -9.75 -9.97
CA ASP A 106 1.95 -9.51 -11.00
C ASP A 106 0.89 -8.55 -10.42
N THR A 107 0.74 -7.36 -10.99
CA THR A 107 -0.17 -6.34 -10.45
C THR A 107 -1.65 -6.60 -10.76
N LYS A 108 -1.99 -7.66 -11.52
CA LYS A 108 -3.38 -8.03 -11.85
C LYS A 108 -4.25 -8.20 -10.62
N PHE A 109 -3.71 -8.70 -9.49
CA PHE A 109 -4.51 -8.81 -8.27
C PHE A 109 -5.06 -7.45 -7.84
N LEU A 110 -4.24 -6.39 -7.92
CA LEU A 110 -4.63 -5.05 -7.51
C LEU A 110 -5.61 -4.45 -8.52
N GLN A 111 -5.40 -4.68 -9.82
CA GLN A 111 -6.36 -4.32 -10.85
C GLN A 111 -7.73 -4.95 -10.60
N SER A 112 -7.78 -6.25 -10.30
CA SER A 112 -9.01 -6.97 -9.96
C SER A 112 -9.69 -6.41 -8.72
N LEU A 113 -8.93 -6.16 -7.64
CA LEU A 113 -9.47 -5.57 -6.41
C LEU A 113 -10.07 -4.18 -6.66
N CYS A 114 -9.31 -3.28 -7.31
CA CYS A 114 -9.76 -1.91 -7.56
C CYS A 114 -11.00 -1.87 -8.46
N ARG A 115 -11.06 -2.77 -9.47
CA ARG A 115 -12.20 -2.91 -10.38
C ARG A 115 -13.44 -3.49 -9.70
N LYS A 116 -13.28 -4.58 -8.93
CA LYS A 116 -14.38 -5.31 -8.28
C LYS A 116 -14.97 -4.52 -7.11
N PHE A 117 -14.14 -3.77 -6.38
CA PHE A 117 -14.52 -3.02 -5.19
C PHE A 117 -14.26 -1.52 -5.36
N ALA A 118 -14.91 -0.91 -6.36
CA ALA A 118 -14.72 0.50 -6.71
C ALA A 118 -15.09 1.48 -5.58
N ASP A 119 -15.92 1.05 -4.63
CA ASP A 119 -16.33 1.80 -3.43
C ASP A 119 -15.35 1.66 -2.26
N VAL A 120 -14.37 0.75 -2.34
CA VAL A 120 -13.34 0.54 -1.32
C VAL A 120 -12.03 1.18 -1.76
N LYS A 121 -11.40 1.91 -0.85
CA LYS A 121 -10.12 2.60 -1.06
C LYS A 121 -8.94 1.66 -0.75
N PHE A 122 -7.95 1.64 -1.64
CA PHE A 122 -6.71 0.87 -1.52
C PHE A 122 -5.50 1.80 -1.44
N LEU A 123 -4.71 1.67 -0.37
CA LEU A 123 -3.48 2.42 -0.14
C LEU A 123 -2.28 1.51 -0.36
N VAL A 124 -1.49 1.70 -1.41
CA VAL A 124 -0.53 0.68 -1.86
C VAL A 124 0.90 1.21 -1.96
N THR A 125 1.85 0.37 -1.55
CA THR A 125 3.28 0.58 -1.82
C THR A 125 3.92 -0.74 -2.25
N PHE A 126 4.84 -0.65 -3.22
CA PHE A 126 5.53 -1.79 -3.81
C PHE A 126 7.00 -1.81 -3.38
N LEU A 127 7.53 -2.99 -3.11
CA LEU A 127 8.92 -3.17 -2.69
C LEU A 127 9.89 -3.24 -3.88
N ALA A 128 9.46 -3.87 -4.97
CA ALA A 128 10.29 -4.01 -6.16
C ALA A 128 10.32 -2.70 -6.95
N ARG A 129 11.54 -2.27 -7.31
CA ARG A 129 11.77 -1.11 -8.18
C ARG A 129 11.08 -1.26 -9.54
N SER A 130 11.10 -2.46 -10.12
CA SER A 130 10.51 -2.75 -11.43
C SER A 130 8.98 -2.66 -11.45
N ASN A 131 8.29 -2.81 -10.31
CA ASN A 131 6.84 -2.65 -10.27
C ASN A 131 6.37 -1.18 -10.26
N GLN A 132 7.25 -0.22 -9.99
CA GLN A 132 6.84 1.16 -9.68
C GLN A 132 6.15 1.84 -10.87
N HIS A 133 6.61 1.61 -12.09
CA HIS A 133 6.00 2.19 -13.29
C HIS A 133 4.57 1.69 -13.50
N GLU A 134 4.36 0.38 -13.48
CA GLU A 134 3.04 -0.22 -13.62
C GLU A 134 2.09 0.22 -12.50
N ALA A 135 2.59 0.32 -11.27
CA ALA A 135 1.84 0.85 -10.13
C ALA A 135 1.35 2.29 -10.38
N CYS A 136 2.17 3.15 -10.99
CA CYS A 136 1.75 4.51 -11.35
C CYS A 136 0.62 4.49 -12.38
N VAL A 137 0.73 3.64 -13.40
CA VAL A 137 -0.32 3.48 -14.41
C VAL A 137 -1.62 3.01 -13.75
N LEU A 138 -1.57 2.02 -12.85
CA LEU A 138 -2.75 1.55 -12.14
C LEU A 138 -3.41 2.64 -11.30
N SER A 139 -2.65 3.39 -10.51
CA SER A 139 -3.17 4.50 -9.71
C SER A 139 -3.78 5.61 -10.58
N ASN A 140 -3.23 5.84 -11.78
CA ASN A 140 -3.83 6.74 -12.76
C ASN A 140 -5.19 6.23 -13.29
N LYS A 141 -5.41 4.92 -13.36
CA LYS A 141 -6.68 4.33 -13.85
C LYS A 141 -7.72 4.15 -12.76
N PHE A 142 -7.31 3.91 -11.53
CA PHE A 142 -8.20 3.60 -10.41
C PHE A 142 -8.12 4.69 -9.35
N ARG A 143 -9.14 5.56 -9.29
CA ARG A 143 -9.24 6.63 -8.29
C ARG A 143 -9.27 6.11 -6.84
N ASN A 144 -9.68 4.86 -6.65
CA ASN A 144 -9.65 4.18 -5.37
C ASN A 144 -8.29 3.50 -5.08
N CYS A 145 -7.24 3.75 -5.86
CA CYS A 145 -5.87 3.25 -5.63
C CYS A 145 -4.90 4.42 -5.42
N HIS A 146 -4.42 4.59 -4.20
CA HIS A 146 -3.46 5.64 -3.83
C HIS A 146 -2.08 5.06 -3.58
N LEU A 147 -1.06 5.55 -4.31
CA LEU A 147 0.32 5.18 -4.05
C LEU A 147 0.91 6.00 -2.91
N TYR A 148 1.68 5.34 -2.04
CA TYR A 148 2.40 6.02 -1.00
C TYR A 148 3.83 5.52 -0.83
N GLY A 149 4.74 6.48 -0.67
CA GLY A 149 6.13 6.30 -0.26
C GLY A 149 7.03 5.41 -1.10
N CYS A 150 8.27 5.29 -0.62
CA CYS A 150 9.32 4.46 -1.20
C CYS A 150 9.72 3.41 -0.15
N TRP A 151 9.11 2.23 -0.21
CA TRP A 151 9.19 1.26 0.87
C TRP A 151 10.54 0.51 0.91
N TRP A 152 11.17 0.49 2.08
CA TRP A 152 12.29 -0.39 2.45
C TRP A 152 13.45 -0.41 1.42
N PHE A 153 13.56 -1.41 0.55
CA PHE A 153 14.63 -1.46 -0.46
C PHE A 153 14.52 -0.35 -1.52
N CYS A 154 13.34 0.24 -1.67
CA CYS A 154 13.16 1.45 -2.48
C CYS A 154 13.51 2.75 -1.72
N ASN A 155 13.80 2.69 -0.41
CA ASN A 155 14.16 3.87 0.40
C ASN A 155 15.65 4.22 0.29
N ASN A 156 16.15 4.26 -0.94
CA ASN A 156 17.52 4.65 -1.29
C ASN A 156 17.50 5.90 -2.16
N PRO A 157 18.45 6.85 -2.01
CA PRO A 157 18.40 8.15 -2.68
C PRO A 157 18.09 8.11 -4.18
N SER A 158 18.80 7.23 -4.91
CA SER A 158 18.64 7.07 -6.36
C SER A 158 17.26 6.54 -6.75
N ILE A 159 16.70 5.63 -5.96
CA ILE A 159 15.39 5.02 -6.22
C ILE A 159 14.26 5.98 -5.81
N ILE A 160 14.43 6.71 -4.71
CA ILE A 160 13.48 7.75 -4.29
C ILE A 160 13.36 8.81 -5.39
N GLU A 161 14.48 9.27 -5.94
CA GLU A 161 14.50 10.26 -7.02
C GLU A 161 13.79 9.75 -8.27
N GLU A 162 14.08 8.52 -8.69
CA GLU A 162 13.43 7.89 -9.84
C GLU A 162 11.92 7.73 -9.65
N ILE A 163 11.49 7.13 -8.53
CA ILE A 163 10.07 6.91 -8.21
C ILE A 163 9.33 8.25 -8.11
N THR A 164 9.93 9.25 -7.46
CA THR A 164 9.31 10.56 -7.27
C THR A 164 9.12 11.29 -8.61
N ASN A 165 10.15 11.31 -9.47
CA ASN A 165 10.02 11.92 -10.79
C ASN A 165 8.94 11.23 -11.63
N MET A 166 8.98 9.89 -11.67
CA MET A 166 8.02 9.06 -12.39
C MET A 166 6.57 9.30 -11.92
N ARG A 167 6.35 9.37 -10.60
CA ARG A 167 5.01 9.64 -10.03
C ARG A 167 4.56 11.07 -10.31
N ILE A 168 5.43 12.07 -10.21
CA ILE A 168 5.04 13.46 -10.54
C ILE A 168 4.66 13.57 -12.03
N GLU A 169 5.43 12.93 -12.91
CA GLU A 169 5.17 12.96 -14.36
C GLU A 169 3.82 12.33 -14.74
N MET A 170 3.38 11.25 -14.06
CA MET A 170 2.14 10.54 -14.39
C MET A 170 0.93 10.90 -13.52
N LEU A 171 1.14 11.36 -12.29
CA LEU A 171 0.10 11.55 -11.27
C LEU A 171 0.02 13.00 -10.76
N GLY A 172 0.96 13.87 -11.15
CA GLY A 172 1.05 15.23 -10.60
C GLY A 172 1.31 15.17 -9.10
N THR A 173 0.34 15.60 -8.29
CA THR A 173 0.40 15.57 -6.82
C THR A 173 -0.53 14.52 -6.20
N ALA A 174 -1.21 13.69 -7.01
CA ALA A 174 -2.18 12.70 -6.56
C ALA A 174 -1.52 11.41 -6.01
N PHE A 175 -0.53 11.56 -5.15
CA PHE A 175 0.14 10.47 -4.43
C PHE A 175 0.83 11.02 -3.17
N THR A 176 1.21 10.14 -2.24
CA THR A 176 2.00 10.53 -1.07
C THR A 176 3.46 10.18 -1.29
N ALA A 177 4.36 11.17 -1.22
CA ALA A 177 5.72 11.00 -1.71
C ALA A 177 6.58 10.08 -0.85
N GLN A 178 6.43 10.11 0.48
CA GLN A 178 7.25 9.33 1.39
C GLN A 178 6.53 8.84 2.65
N HIS A 179 7.00 7.73 3.21
CA HIS A 179 6.81 7.35 4.61
C HIS A 179 8.16 6.92 5.20
N SER A 180 8.33 7.03 6.53
CA SER A 180 9.62 6.71 7.15
C SER A 180 9.83 5.21 7.38
N ASP A 181 8.77 4.46 7.70
CA ASP A 181 8.89 3.08 8.22
C ASP A 181 9.92 3.02 9.37
N ALA A 182 9.92 4.04 10.23
CA ALA A 182 10.87 4.18 11.32
C ALA A 182 10.58 3.15 12.42
N ARG A 183 11.62 2.42 12.82
CA ARG A 183 11.58 1.47 13.96
C ARG A 183 12.25 2.03 15.20
N VAL A 184 13.07 3.08 15.03
CA VAL A 184 13.75 3.84 16.08
C VAL A 184 13.43 5.31 15.85
N ILE A 185 13.12 6.06 16.91
CA ILE A 185 12.60 7.43 16.82
C ILE A 185 13.55 8.38 16.08
N ASP A 186 14.86 8.26 16.31
CA ASP A 186 15.91 9.06 15.66
C ASP A 186 15.93 8.88 14.13
N GLN A 187 15.40 7.76 13.62
CA GLN A 187 15.30 7.53 12.19
C GLN A 187 14.40 8.56 11.51
N LEU A 188 13.46 9.16 12.23
CA LEU A 188 12.63 10.22 11.69
C LEU A 188 13.46 11.42 11.22
N ILE A 189 14.55 11.75 11.93
CA ILE A 189 15.40 12.90 11.60
C ILE A 189 16.02 12.69 10.21
N TYR A 190 16.84 11.64 10.07
CA TYR A 190 17.59 11.45 8.83
C TYR A 190 16.69 10.99 7.66
N LYS A 191 15.66 10.17 7.90
CA LYS A 191 14.78 9.70 6.81
C LYS A 191 13.99 10.85 6.20
N TRP A 192 13.47 11.75 7.03
CA TRP A 192 12.74 12.90 6.53
C TRP A 192 13.65 13.97 5.94
N ASP A 193 14.81 14.25 6.56
CA ASP A 193 15.77 15.20 5.98
C ASP A 193 16.22 14.76 4.59
N HIS A 194 16.65 13.50 4.47
CA HIS A 194 17.08 12.91 3.22
C HIS A 194 15.98 12.95 2.14
N SER A 195 14.78 12.49 2.49
CA SER A 195 13.68 12.41 1.52
C SER A 195 13.18 13.79 1.10
N ARG A 196 13.09 14.77 2.01
CA ARG A 196 12.71 16.15 1.67
C ARG A 196 13.69 16.78 0.70
N ASN A 197 14.99 16.58 0.91
CA ASN A 197 16.02 17.10 0.02
C ASN A 197 15.90 16.54 -1.41
N ILE A 198 15.59 15.24 -1.56
CA ILE A 198 15.42 14.60 -2.87
C ILE A 198 14.12 15.03 -3.55
N ILE A 199 13.00 14.98 -2.84
CA ILE A 199 11.69 15.37 -3.36
C ILE A 199 11.71 16.85 -3.77
N GLY A 200 12.36 17.70 -2.97
CA GLY A 200 12.57 19.11 -3.30
C GLY A 200 13.34 19.32 -4.60
N LYS A 201 14.40 18.54 -4.86
CA LYS A 201 15.13 18.56 -6.13
C LYS A 201 14.24 18.17 -7.31
N CYS A 202 13.41 17.13 -7.15
CA CYS A 202 12.46 16.69 -8.17
C CYS A 202 11.47 17.80 -8.51
N LEU A 203 10.87 18.45 -7.50
CA LEU A 203 9.94 19.56 -7.70
C LEU A 203 10.59 20.77 -8.37
N ILE A 204 11.79 21.17 -7.92
CA ILE A 204 12.54 22.28 -8.53
C ILE A 204 12.77 22.03 -10.02
N LYS A 205 13.15 20.80 -10.39
CA LYS A 205 13.33 20.42 -11.80
C LYS A 205 12.05 20.64 -12.60
N ARG A 206 10.90 20.13 -12.11
CA ARG A 206 9.59 20.26 -12.78
C ARG A 206 9.12 21.71 -12.91
N TYR A 207 9.24 22.50 -11.84
CA TYR A 207 8.85 23.92 -11.90
C TYR A 207 9.74 24.73 -12.84
N LYS A 208 11.05 24.44 -12.91
CA LYS A 208 11.94 25.06 -13.90
C LYS A 208 11.56 24.71 -15.33
N GLU A 209 11.13 23.48 -15.60
CA GLU A 209 10.62 23.07 -16.92
C GLU A 209 9.34 23.82 -17.29
N LEU A 210 8.41 24.01 -16.34
CA LEU A 210 7.21 24.83 -16.54
C LEU A 210 7.55 26.30 -16.84
N GLN A 211 8.49 26.88 -16.10
CA GLN A 211 8.93 28.26 -16.34
C GLN A 211 9.55 28.45 -17.73
N LYS A 212 10.30 27.46 -18.24
CA LYS A 212 10.91 27.51 -19.58
C LYS A 212 9.88 27.59 -20.70
N VAL A 213 8.67 27.06 -20.49
CA VAL A 213 7.56 27.12 -21.47
C VAL A 213 6.61 28.30 -21.22
N GLY A 214 7.02 29.26 -20.37
CA GLY A 214 6.27 30.49 -20.11
C GLY A 214 5.22 30.38 -19.00
N TYR A 215 5.16 29.27 -18.26
CA TYR A 215 4.23 29.13 -17.14
C TYR A 215 4.78 29.80 -15.87
N PHE A 216 4.03 30.75 -15.31
CA PHE A 216 4.37 31.38 -14.03
C PHE A 216 3.97 30.49 -12.85
N VAL A 217 4.97 30.01 -12.11
CA VAL A 217 4.78 29.24 -10.88
C VAL A 217 4.83 30.18 -9.67
N SER A 218 3.70 30.34 -8.98
CA SER A 218 3.60 31.16 -7.77
C SER A 218 4.05 30.41 -6.51
N LYS A 219 4.45 31.16 -5.48
CA LYS A 219 4.78 30.61 -4.15
C LYS A 219 3.63 29.79 -3.55
N ASN A 220 2.39 30.25 -3.71
CA ASN A 220 1.21 29.57 -3.17
C ASN A 220 0.98 28.20 -3.83
N GLN A 221 1.21 28.10 -5.15
CA GLN A 221 1.14 26.81 -5.85
C GLN A 221 2.20 25.84 -5.33
N ILE A 222 3.44 26.31 -5.17
CA ILE A 222 4.53 25.48 -4.62
C ILE A 222 4.18 24.99 -3.22
N GLN A 223 3.68 25.87 -2.34
CA GLN A 223 3.29 25.50 -0.98
C GLN A 223 2.17 24.46 -0.96
N ARG A 224 1.13 24.66 -1.77
CA ARG A 224 0.03 23.69 -1.93
C ARG A 224 0.54 22.34 -2.40
N ASP A 225 1.34 22.30 -3.46
CA ASP A 225 1.81 21.05 -4.06
C ASP A 225 2.75 20.29 -3.11
N VAL A 226 3.61 20.99 -2.38
CA VAL A 226 4.42 20.41 -1.30
C VAL A 226 3.53 19.84 -0.20
N GLN A 227 2.51 20.58 0.26
CA GLN A 227 1.59 20.11 1.28
C GLN A 227 0.87 18.82 0.84
N LEU A 228 0.39 18.79 -0.42
CA LEU A 228 -0.25 17.60 -1.00
C LEU A 228 0.68 16.38 -0.96
N LEU A 229 1.92 16.51 -1.44
CA LEU A 229 2.88 15.40 -1.48
C LEU A 229 3.33 14.90 -0.10
N PHE A 230 3.35 15.76 0.91
CA PHE A 230 3.81 15.45 2.27
C PHE A 230 2.70 15.11 3.27
N GLY A 231 1.45 14.95 2.82
CA GLY A 231 0.37 14.49 3.68
C GLY A 231 -1.02 14.87 3.17
N GLY A 232 -1.17 16.01 2.48
CA GLY A 232 -2.48 16.49 2.03
C GLY A 232 -3.19 15.50 1.11
N SER A 233 -2.49 14.92 0.13
CA SER A 233 -3.10 13.91 -0.76
C SER A 233 -3.45 12.61 -0.04
N PHE A 234 -2.73 12.28 1.05
CA PHE A 234 -3.12 11.17 1.93
C PHE A 234 -4.40 11.54 2.68
N GLU A 235 -4.45 12.69 3.34
CA GLU A 235 -5.62 13.16 4.10
C GLU A 235 -6.87 13.23 3.23
N GLU A 236 -6.76 13.79 2.01
CA GLU A 236 -7.84 13.83 1.02
C GLU A 236 -8.31 12.41 0.66
N PHE A 237 -7.39 11.48 0.44
CA PHE A 237 -7.72 10.10 0.15
C PHE A 237 -8.38 9.41 1.35
N MET A 238 -7.93 9.68 2.58
CA MET A 238 -8.42 9.07 3.81
C MET A 238 -9.76 9.66 4.29
N ALA A 239 -10.18 10.82 3.77
CA ALA A 239 -11.41 11.48 4.17
C ALA A 239 -12.63 10.54 4.03
N LYS A 240 -13.45 10.49 5.10
CA LYS A 240 -14.63 9.63 5.21
C LYS A 240 -15.83 10.24 4.49
#